data_AF-A0AAU9TQP1-F1
#
_entry.id   AF-A0AAU9TQP1-F1
#
_cell.length_a   1.000
_cell.length_b   1.000
_cell.length_c   1.000
_cell.angle_alpha   90.00
_cell.angle_beta   90.00
_cell.angle_gamma   90.00
#
_symmetry.space_group_name_H-M   'P 1'
#
loop_
_entity.id
_entity.type
_entity.pdbx_description
1 polymer ?
#
loop_
_entity_poly.entity_id
_entity_poly.type
_entity_poly.pdbx_seq_one_letter_code
_entity_poly.pdbx_strand_id
1 'polypeptide(L)'
;MTDKCSSCVSSTNTELQNRLEVIKERLSKLENQHPLENPIQSVDINKTIERLQIRLNKSKQENLLNDVEITCVFEEQGENPTYTAIVLIKKIGISIEERDIVSAQRTGVQQKHPGSRESGDGTAPSRPRPLVVRLTRKHLRDEIIRAARTRLIKENWRYIWTRGGRVYVRREQGSRAHAIRTESDLPKIFRNDHV
;
A
#
# COMPACT_ATOMS: atom_id res chain seq x y z
N MET A 1 39.89 -2.13 74.38
CA MET A 1 39.67 -2.04 72.91
C MET A 1 38.21 -2.28 72.48
N THR A 2 37.29 -2.53 73.42
CA THR A 2 35.89 -2.91 73.17
C THR A 2 34.93 -1.73 72.96
N ASP A 3 35.22 -0.55 73.50
CA ASP A 3 34.26 0.58 73.51
C ASP A 3 34.14 1.32 72.17
N LYS A 4 35.23 1.36 71.38
CA LYS A 4 35.18 1.92 70.01
C LYS A 4 34.26 1.11 69.09
N CYS A 5 34.18 -0.20 69.28
CA CYS A 5 33.35 -1.08 68.46
C CYS A 5 31.85 -0.82 68.68
N SER A 6 31.42 -0.63 69.94
CA SER A 6 30.02 -0.37 70.29
C SER A 6 29.51 0.98 69.77
N SER A 7 30.37 2.02 69.80
CA SER A 7 30.05 3.34 69.23
C SER A 7 29.91 3.33 67.70
N CYS A 8 30.75 2.53 67.02
CA CYS A 8 30.70 2.41 65.56
C CYS A 8 29.42 1.72 65.09
N VAL A 9 29.01 0.66 65.78
CA VAL A 9 27.78 -0.10 65.48
C VAL A 9 26.52 0.75 65.70
N SER A 10 26.50 1.60 66.71
CA SER A 10 25.35 2.50 66.96
C SER A 10 25.25 3.62 65.92
N SER A 11 26.38 4.18 65.47
CA SER A 11 26.41 5.16 64.37
C SER A 11 25.99 4.57 63.02
N THR A 12 26.35 3.32 62.71
CA THR A 12 25.91 2.69 61.45
C THR A 12 24.42 2.33 61.49
N ASN A 13 23.89 1.94 62.65
CA ASN A 13 22.48 1.60 62.81
C ASN A 13 21.57 2.84 62.65
N THR A 14 21.99 3.98 63.19
CA THR A 14 21.27 5.26 63.01
C THR A 14 21.29 5.74 61.56
N GLU A 15 22.43 5.60 60.87
CA GLU A 15 22.52 5.91 59.43
C GLU A 15 21.62 4.99 58.58
N LEU A 16 21.56 3.70 58.91
CA LEU A 16 20.65 2.76 58.24
C LEU A 16 19.17 3.11 58.49
N GLN A 17 18.81 3.53 59.70
CA GLN A 17 17.46 3.99 60.01
C GLN A 17 17.08 5.24 59.20
N ASN A 18 18.00 6.20 59.08
CA ASN A 18 17.79 7.40 58.26
C ASN A 18 17.62 7.04 56.78
N ARG A 19 18.46 6.14 56.24
CA ARG A 19 18.32 5.67 54.86
C ARG A 19 17.01 4.92 54.63
N LEU A 20 16.55 4.15 55.61
CA LEU A 20 15.25 3.46 55.55
C LEU A 20 14.08 4.45 55.53
N GLU A 21 14.12 5.49 56.35
CA GLU A 21 13.09 6.55 56.33
C GLU A 21 13.05 7.27 54.98
N VAL A 22 14.21 7.65 54.43
CA VAL A 22 14.28 8.27 53.09
C VAL A 22 13.75 7.33 52.01
N ILE A 23 14.05 6.03 52.07
CA ILE A 23 13.54 5.04 51.11
C ILE A 23 12.02 4.88 51.26
N LYS A 24 11.50 4.80 52.49
CA LYS A 24 10.04 4.73 52.74
C LYS A 24 9.32 5.97 52.21
N GLU A 25 9.88 7.16 52.40
CA GLU A 25 9.28 8.40 51.90
C GLU A 25 9.32 8.47 50.37
N ARG A 26 10.39 7.96 49.74
CA ARG A 26 10.45 7.85 48.27
C ARG A 26 9.48 6.78 47.75
N LEU A 27 9.34 5.66 48.44
CA LEU A 27 8.38 4.61 48.10
C LEU A 27 6.94 5.11 48.23
N SER A 28 6.61 5.83 49.31
CA SER A 28 5.26 6.40 49.46
C SER A 28 4.97 7.46 48.39
N LYS A 29 5.94 8.29 48.03
CA LYS A 29 5.79 9.23 46.90
C LYS A 29 5.62 8.49 45.57
N LEU A 30 6.37 7.42 45.33
CA LEU A 30 6.24 6.58 44.14
C LEU A 30 4.89 5.84 44.09
N GLU A 31 4.44 5.22 45.18
CA GLU A 31 3.15 4.53 45.26
C GLU A 31 1.97 5.49 45.07
N ASN A 32 2.08 6.72 45.60
CA ASN A 32 1.06 7.75 45.41
C ASN A 32 1.12 8.42 44.03
N GLN A 33 2.30 8.50 43.39
CA GLN A 33 2.45 8.99 42.01
C GLN A 33 2.12 7.93 40.96
N HIS A 34 2.28 6.65 41.32
CA HIS A 34 1.99 5.48 40.52
C HIS A 34 0.81 4.73 41.17
N PRO A 35 -0.41 5.31 41.18
CA PRO A 35 -1.59 4.46 41.30
C PRO A 35 -1.56 3.57 40.05
N LEU A 36 -1.01 2.36 40.19
CA LEU A 36 -0.99 1.25 39.25
C LEU A 36 -1.87 1.56 38.05
N GLU A 37 -1.28 1.99 36.92
CA GLU A 37 -1.96 2.44 35.69
C GLU A 37 -3.47 2.34 35.82
N ASN A 38 -4.15 3.39 36.34
CA ASN A 38 -5.58 3.33 36.66
C ASN A 38 -6.30 2.49 35.61
N PRO A 39 -6.79 1.27 35.93
CA PRO A 39 -7.23 0.33 34.90
C PRO A 39 -8.36 0.93 34.06
N ILE A 40 -9.08 1.91 34.62
CA ILE A 40 -10.07 2.74 33.94
C ILE A 40 -9.44 3.61 32.83
N GLN A 41 -8.32 4.30 33.09
CA GLN A 41 -7.63 5.12 32.09
C GLN A 41 -7.02 4.27 30.97
N SER A 42 -6.36 3.15 31.30
CA SER A 42 -5.80 2.27 30.27
C SER A 42 -6.89 1.63 29.41
N VAL A 43 -8.03 1.24 30.01
CA VAL A 43 -9.20 0.75 29.29
C VAL A 43 -9.79 1.83 28.38
N ASP A 44 -9.93 3.07 28.84
CA ASP A 44 -10.49 4.16 28.02
C ASP A 44 -9.56 4.59 26.87
N ILE A 45 -8.25 4.57 27.10
CA ILE A 45 -7.24 4.78 26.05
C ILE A 45 -7.33 3.64 25.02
N ASN A 46 -7.36 2.38 25.45
CA ASN A 46 -7.46 1.23 24.56
C ASN A 46 -8.77 1.24 23.75
N LYS A 47 -9.90 1.58 24.37
CA LYS A 47 -11.17 1.82 23.67
C LYS A 47 -11.09 2.95 22.66
N THR A 48 -10.29 3.97 22.94
CA THR A 48 -10.08 5.10 22.00
C THR A 48 -9.20 4.67 20.83
N ILE A 49 -8.14 3.91 21.07
CA ILE A 49 -7.29 3.31 20.03
C ILE A 49 -8.14 2.42 19.13
N GLU A 50 -8.97 1.55 19.69
CA GLU A 50 -9.86 0.66 18.93
C GLU A 50 -10.84 1.46 18.07
N ARG A 51 -11.51 2.46 18.64
CA ARG A 51 -12.42 3.35 17.89
C ARG A 51 -11.71 4.09 16.76
N LEU A 52 -10.48 4.56 16.99
CA LEU A 52 -9.68 5.24 15.98
C LEU A 52 -9.23 4.27 14.88
N GLN A 53 -8.81 3.07 15.22
CA GLN A 53 -8.45 2.03 14.25
C GLN A 53 -9.64 1.67 13.37
N ILE A 54 -10.83 1.49 13.95
CA ILE A 54 -12.07 1.24 13.21
C ILE A 54 -12.36 2.40 12.24
N ARG A 55 -12.30 3.65 12.73
CA ARG A 55 -12.55 4.83 11.90
C ARG A 55 -11.53 4.97 10.76
N LEU A 56 -10.26 4.72 11.05
CA LEU A 56 -9.16 4.79 10.10
C LEU A 56 -9.31 3.71 9.03
N ASN A 57 -9.65 2.47 9.42
CA ASN A 57 -9.91 1.38 8.50
C ASN A 57 -11.12 1.67 7.61
N LYS A 58 -12.21 2.18 8.18
CA LYS A 58 -13.40 2.59 7.42
C LYS A 58 -13.05 3.67 6.40
N SER A 59 -12.32 4.71 6.82
CA SER A 59 -11.88 5.79 5.93
C SER A 59 -10.93 5.29 4.83
N LYS A 60 -9.98 4.39 5.15
CA LYS A 60 -9.13 3.74 4.13
C LYS A 60 -9.95 2.96 3.11
N GLN A 61 -10.92 2.18 3.58
CA GLN A 61 -11.79 1.38 2.72
C GLN A 61 -12.65 2.26 1.81
N GLU A 62 -13.15 3.38 2.33
CA GLU A 62 -13.89 4.38 1.54
C GLU A 62 -13.00 5.02 0.46
N ASN A 63 -11.73 5.30 0.78
CA ASN A 63 -10.78 5.87 -0.19
C ASN A 63 -10.41 4.91 -1.32
N LEU A 64 -10.45 3.58 -1.12
CA LEU A 64 -10.27 2.61 -2.21
C LEU A 64 -11.31 2.77 -3.31
N LEU A 65 -12.46 3.38 -3.02
CA LEU A 65 -13.47 3.65 -4.02
C LEU A 65 -13.03 4.74 -5.02
N ASN A 66 -11.95 5.45 -4.76
CA ASN A 66 -11.39 6.46 -5.66
C ASN A 66 -10.20 5.93 -6.47
N ASP A 67 -9.76 4.69 -6.21
CA ASP A 67 -8.57 4.12 -6.82
C ASP A 67 -8.93 3.34 -8.11
N VAL A 68 -8.08 3.47 -9.14
CA VAL A 68 -8.10 2.71 -10.39
C VAL A 68 -6.75 2.03 -10.56
N GLU A 69 -6.77 0.73 -10.84
CA GLU A 69 -5.57 -0.02 -11.20
C GLU A 69 -5.51 -0.22 -12.72
N ILE A 70 -4.43 0.29 -13.33
CA ILE A 70 -4.13 0.11 -14.75
C ILE A 70 -2.99 -0.89 -14.87
N THR A 71 -3.27 -2.04 -15.48
CA THR A 71 -2.30 -3.13 -15.62
C THR A 71 -1.72 -3.18 -17.03
N CYS A 72 -0.59 -3.88 -17.19
CA CYS A 72 0.05 -4.14 -18.48
C CYS A 72 0.55 -2.88 -19.24
N VAL A 73 0.87 -1.81 -18.50
CA VAL A 73 1.53 -0.62 -19.04
C VAL A 73 3.04 -0.81 -18.89
N PHE A 74 3.82 -0.79 -19.97
CA PHE A 74 5.28 -0.89 -19.89
C PHE A 74 5.88 0.23 -19.04
N GLU A 75 6.98 -0.05 -18.35
CA GLU A 75 7.70 0.90 -17.50
C GLU A 75 8.91 1.44 -18.26
N GLU A 76 9.08 2.75 -18.25
CA GLU A 76 10.30 3.41 -18.76
C GLU A 76 11.06 4.07 -17.62
N GLN A 77 12.39 4.15 -17.74
CA GLN A 77 13.21 4.83 -16.76
C GLN A 77 12.92 6.34 -16.81
N GLY A 78 12.55 6.92 -15.67
CA GLY A 78 12.19 8.34 -15.59
C GLY A 78 10.77 8.65 -16.08
N GLU A 79 9.89 7.66 -16.19
CA GLU A 79 8.48 7.91 -16.52
C GLU A 79 7.80 8.81 -15.48
N ASN A 80 6.84 9.62 -15.93
CA ASN A 80 5.92 10.34 -15.05
C ASN A 80 4.58 9.56 -14.97
N PRO A 81 4.30 8.84 -13.86
CA PRO A 81 3.11 8.00 -13.74
C PRO A 81 1.79 8.77 -13.90
N THR A 82 1.75 10.02 -13.45
CA THR A 82 0.57 10.89 -13.55
C THR A 82 0.28 11.22 -15.01
N TYR A 83 1.30 11.64 -15.75
CA TYR A 83 1.15 11.94 -17.18
C TYR A 83 0.75 10.68 -17.97
N THR A 84 1.38 9.54 -17.68
CA THR A 84 1.02 8.25 -18.28
C THR A 84 -0.45 7.89 -18.02
N ALA A 85 -0.96 8.09 -16.80
CA ALA A 85 -2.36 7.87 -16.49
C ALA A 85 -3.29 8.78 -17.30
N ILE A 86 -2.98 10.08 -17.42
CA ILE A 86 -3.78 11.05 -18.18
C ILE A 86 -3.86 10.63 -19.65
N VAL A 87 -2.73 10.28 -20.27
CA VAL A 87 -2.68 9.85 -21.67
C VAL A 87 -3.51 8.58 -21.89
N LEU A 88 -3.41 7.59 -20.99
CA LEU A 88 -4.17 6.34 -21.10
C LEU A 88 -5.67 6.56 -20.94
N ILE A 89 -6.08 7.38 -19.98
CA ILE A 89 -7.50 7.68 -19.73
C ILE A 89 -8.10 8.50 -20.89
N LYS A 90 -7.33 9.43 -21.46
CA LYS A 90 -7.68 10.15 -22.69
C LYS A 90 -7.85 9.20 -23.88
N LYS A 91 -6.99 8.18 -24.00
CA LYS A 91 -7.14 7.10 -25.01
C LYS A 91 -8.37 6.24 -24.78
N ILE A 92 -8.94 6.21 -23.58
CA ILE A 92 -10.24 5.58 -23.26
C ILE A 92 -11.41 6.57 -23.45
N GLY A 93 -11.13 7.81 -23.83
CA GLY A 93 -12.16 8.79 -24.22
C GLY A 93 -12.64 9.69 -23.11
N ILE A 94 -11.99 9.66 -21.96
CA ILE A 94 -12.32 10.53 -20.84
C ILE A 94 -11.20 11.54 -20.74
N SER A 95 -11.56 12.82 -20.78
CA SER A 95 -10.60 13.89 -20.53
C SER A 95 -10.49 14.09 -19.02
N ILE A 96 -9.29 13.93 -18.49
CA ILE A 96 -8.96 14.24 -17.09
C ILE A 96 -7.81 15.22 -17.04
N GLU A 97 -7.81 16.07 -16.02
CA GLU A 97 -6.73 17.02 -15.74
C GLU A 97 -5.87 16.53 -14.57
N GLU A 98 -4.68 17.10 -14.39
CA GLU A 98 -3.79 16.76 -13.26
C GLU A 98 -4.46 16.99 -11.90
N ARG A 99 -5.30 18.03 -11.78
CA ARG A 99 -6.06 18.32 -10.55
C ARG A 99 -7.04 17.22 -10.16
N ASP A 100 -7.43 16.36 -11.09
CA ASP A 100 -8.35 15.26 -10.85
C ASP A 100 -7.65 14.02 -10.29
N ILE A 101 -6.31 14.02 -10.29
CA ILE A 101 -5.46 12.94 -9.78
C ILE A 101 -4.85 13.37 -8.44
N VAL A 102 -5.11 12.59 -7.39
CA VAL A 102 -4.48 12.77 -6.08
C VAL A 102 -3.09 12.15 -6.06
N SER A 103 -2.96 10.95 -6.62
CA SER A 103 -1.67 10.27 -6.76
C SER A 103 -1.70 9.24 -7.87
N ALA A 104 -0.55 9.04 -8.52
CA ALA A 104 -0.34 7.96 -9.48
C ALA A 104 1.03 7.32 -9.21
N GLN A 105 1.06 6.00 -9.03
CA GLN A 105 2.31 5.30 -8.72
C GLN A 105 2.29 3.85 -9.21
N ARG A 106 3.48 3.34 -9.56
CA ARG A 106 3.67 1.91 -9.79
C ARG A 106 3.68 1.16 -8.46
N THR A 107 2.84 0.14 -8.31
CA THR A 107 2.79 -0.67 -7.08
C THR A 107 3.44 -2.02 -7.29
N GLY A 108 4.07 -2.54 -6.23
CA GLY A 108 4.81 -3.80 -6.26
C GLY A 108 6.31 -3.64 -6.47
N VAL A 109 7.01 -4.77 -6.39
CA VAL A 109 8.47 -4.86 -6.48
C VAL A 109 8.90 -4.53 -7.90
N GLN A 110 9.79 -3.55 -8.06
CA GLN A 110 10.42 -3.28 -9.35
C GLN A 110 11.24 -4.50 -9.73
N GLN A 111 10.76 -5.24 -10.73
CA GLN A 111 11.51 -6.35 -11.26
C GLN A 111 12.60 -5.77 -12.15
N LYS A 112 13.85 -6.11 -11.87
CA LYS A 112 14.96 -5.75 -12.76
C LYS A 112 14.67 -6.42 -14.10
N HIS A 113 14.69 -5.65 -15.18
CA HIS A 113 14.59 -6.20 -16.53
C HIS A 113 15.57 -7.38 -16.68
N PRO A 114 15.18 -8.47 -17.38
CA PRO A 114 16.04 -9.63 -17.63
C PRO A 114 17.18 -9.33 -18.63
N GLY A 115 17.73 -8.12 -18.62
CA GLY A 115 18.89 -7.70 -19.42
C GLY A 115 20.17 -7.49 -18.61
N SER A 116 20.15 -7.70 -17.28
CA SER A 116 21.34 -7.51 -16.43
C SER A 116 21.96 -8.80 -15.89
N ARG A 117 21.49 -9.99 -16.31
CA ARG A 117 22.15 -11.28 -16.03
C ARG A 117 21.92 -12.25 -17.19
N GLU A 118 22.95 -12.45 -17.99
CA GLU A 118 23.11 -13.66 -18.79
C GLU A 118 23.18 -14.85 -17.83
N SER A 119 22.05 -15.51 -17.58
CA SER A 119 22.02 -16.78 -16.84
C SER A 119 20.79 -17.56 -17.28
N GLY A 120 20.90 -18.17 -18.46
CA GLY A 120 20.73 -19.61 -18.67
C GLY A 120 19.45 -20.35 -18.27
N ASP A 121 18.41 -19.73 -17.70
CA ASP A 121 17.20 -20.46 -17.33
C ASP A 121 15.93 -19.65 -17.61
N GLY A 122 14.93 -20.32 -18.20
CA GLY A 122 13.76 -19.80 -18.93
C GLY A 122 12.80 -18.87 -18.18
N THR A 123 13.32 -17.79 -17.60
CA THR A 123 12.58 -16.86 -16.76
C THR A 123 11.67 -16.01 -17.65
N ALA A 124 10.36 -16.18 -17.45
CA ALA A 124 9.32 -15.48 -18.21
C ALA A 124 9.55 -13.95 -18.20
N PRO A 125 9.15 -13.23 -19.27
CA PRO A 125 9.27 -11.77 -19.32
C PRO A 125 8.59 -11.16 -18.09
N SER A 126 9.30 -10.28 -17.40
CA SER A 126 8.82 -9.68 -16.17
C SER A 126 7.55 -8.86 -16.45
N ARG A 127 6.47 -9.15 -15.71
CA ARG A 127 5.20 -8.45 -15.84
C ARG A 127 5.40 -7.02 -15.32
N PRO A 128 5.06 -5.98 -16.10
CA PRO A 128 5.18 -4.61 -15.64
C PRO A 128 4.28 -4.38 -14.43
N ARG A 129 4.74 -3.54 -13.50
CA ARG A 129 4.02 -3.20 -12.28
C ARG A 129 2.72 -2.49 -12.62
N PRO A 130 1.63 -2.81 -11.92
CA PRO A 130 0.40 -2.06 -12.04
C PRO A 130 0.60 -0.59 -11.68
N LEU A 131 -0.05 0.28 -12.45
CA LEU A 131 -0.13 1.71 -12.20
C LEU A 131 -1.43 1.97 -11.41
N VAL A 132 -1.30 2.29 -10.13
CA VAL A 132 -2.44 2.65 -9.27
C VAL A 132 -2.60 4.16 -9.29
N VAL A 133 -3.80 4.61 -9.66
CA VAL A 133 -4.18 6.01 -9.79
C VAL A 133 -5.31 6.29 -8.81
N ARG A 134 -5.08 7.20 -7.86
CA ARG A 134 -6.11 7.72 -6.96
C ARG A 134 -6.70 8.99 -7.55
N LEU A 135 -8.01 9.00 -7.73
CA LEU A 135 -8.76 10.13 -8.25
C LEU A 135 -9.32 10.98 -7.11
N THR A 136 -9.61 12.25 -7.38
CA THR A 136 -10.25 13.13 -6.38
C THR A 136 -11.70 12.76 -6.13
N ARG A 137 -12.38 12.17 -7.13
CA ARG A 137 -13.81 11.90 -7.11
C ARG A 137 -14.12 10.48 -7.59
N LYS A 138 -14.93 9.77 -6.82
CA LYS A 138 -15.46 8.43 -7.17
C LYS A 138 -16.19 8.41 -8.53
N HIS A 139 -16.90 9.48 -8.88
CA HIS A 139 -17.64 9.55 -10.14
C HIS A 139 -16.73 9.39 -11.36
N LEU A 140 -15.56 10.04 -11.36
CA LEU A 140 -14.57 9.93 -12.43
C LEU A 140 -14.04 8.50 -12.54
N ARG A 141 -13.78 7.85 -11.40
CA ARG A 141 -13.40 6.43 -11.36
C ARG A 141 -14.44 5.56 -12.05
N ASP A 142 -15.71 5.74 -11.70
CA ASP A 142 -16.81 4.93 -12.24
C ASP A 142 -17.01 5.20 -13.73
N GLU A 143 -16.82 6.43 -14.18
CA GLU A 143 -16.82 6.80 -15.60
C GLU A 143 -15.69 6.09 -16.36
N ILE A 144 -14.46 6.09 -15.82
CA ILE A 144 -13.30 5.41 -16.40
C ILE A 144 -13.55 3.92 -16.57
N ILE A 145 -14.04 3.25 -15.53
CA ILE A 145 -14.37 1.83 -15.61
C ILE A 145 -15.48 1.56 -16.63
N ARG A 146 -16.51 2.42 -16.67
CA ARG A 146 -17.61 2.28 -17.63
C ARG A 146 -17.12 2.46 -19.06
N ALA A 147 -16.40 3.54 -19.36
CA ALA A 147 -15.88 3.82 -20.70
C ALA A 147 -14.89 2.74 -21.16
N ALA A 148 -14.03 2.26 -20.26
CA ALA A 148 -13.13 1.14 -20.56
C ALA A 148 -13.92 -0.12 -20.96
N ARG A 149 -14.96 -0.47 -20.21
CA ARG A 149 -15.85 -1.60 -20.55
C ARG A 149 -16.57 -1.40 -21.88
N THR A 150 -17.16 -0.23 -22.10
CA THR A 150 -17.89 0.08 -23.34
C THR A 150 -16.95 0.03 -24.55
N ARG A 151 -15.72 0.52 -24.44
CA ARG A 151 -14.72 0.46 -25.52
C ARG A 151 -14.24 -0.96 -25.78
N LEU A 152 -14.00 -1.77 -24.75
CA LEU A 152 -13.66 -3.19 -24.91
C LEU A 152 -14.78 -3.98 -25.62
N ILE A 153 -16.04 -3.67 -25.28
CA ILE A 153 -17.23 -4.26 -25.93
C ILE A 153 -17.35 -3.78 -27.38
N LYS A 154 -17.14 -2.49 -27.64
CA LYS A 154 -17.22 -1.90 -28.98
C LYS A 154 -16.15 -2.43 -29.93
N GLU A 155 -14.96 -2.71 -29.41
CA GLU A 155 -13.88 -3.36 -30.15
C GLU A 155 -14.03 -4.90 -30.23
N ASN A 156 -15.09 -5.46 -29.62
CA ASN A 156 -15.46 -6.88 -29.62
C ASN A 156 -14.39 -7.82 -29.03
N TRP A 157 -13.68 -7.39 -27.97
CA TRP A 157 -12.67 -8.17 -27.23
C TRP A 157 -13.14 -8.52 -25.81
N ARG A 158 -13.68 -9.73 -25.62
CA ARG A 158 -14.37 -10.14 -24.39
C ARG A 158 -13.48 -10.83 -23.35
N TYR A 159 -12.34 -11.41 -23.74
CA TYR A 159 -11.47 -12.16 -22.82
C TYR A 159 -10.00 -11.76 -22.99
N ILE A 160 -9.37 -11.38 -21.89
CA ILE A 160 -7.92 -11.11 -21.80
C ILE A 160 -7.37 -11.91 -20.63
N TRP A 161 -6.35 -12.73 -20.87
CA TRP A 161 -5.71 -13.52 -19.81
C TRP A 161 -4.22 -13.69 -20.07
N THR A 162 -3.48 -14.09 -19.03
CA THR A 162 -2.05 -14.33 -19.12
C THR A 162 -1.73 -15.79 -18.86
N ARG A 163 -0.85 -16.39 -19.68
CA ARG A 163 -0.34 -17.75 -19.46
C ARG A 163 1.13 -17.81 -19.85
N GLY A 164 2.01 -18.14 -18.90
CA GLY A 164 3.46 -18.27 -19.15
C GLY A 164 4.13 -16.98 -19.66
N GLY A 165 3.82 -15.83 -19.06
CA GLY A 165 4.40 -14.53 -19.44
C GLY A 165 3.90 -13.94 -20.77
N ARG A 166 2.95 -14.60 -21.44
CA ARG A 166 2.31 -14.11 -22.68
C ARG A 166 0.90 -13.63 -22.39
N VAL A 167 0.54 -12.49 -22.96
CA VAL A 167 -0.82 -11.94 -22.90
C VAL A 167 -1.61 -12.52 -24.06
N TYR A 168 -2.77 -13.08 -23.75
CA TYR A 168 -3.72 -13.61 -24.72
C TYR A 168 -4.98 -12.78 -24.70
N VAL A 169 -5.50 -12.50 -25.89
CA VAL A 169 -6.77 -11.81 -26.08
C VAL A 169 -7.66 -12.65 -26.99
N ARG A 170 -8.96 -12.65 -26.72
CA ARG A 170 -9.96 -13.38 -27.49
C ARG A 170 -11.23 -12.55 -27.57
N ARG A 171 -11.85 -12.61 -28.74
CA ARG A 171 -13.03 -11.82 -29.07
C ARG A 171 -14.28 -12.35 -28.39
N GLU A 172 -14.61 -13.62 -28.63
CA GLU A 172 -15.82 -14.29 -28.13
C GLU A 172 -15.53 -15.73 -27.69
N GLN A 173 -16.44 -16.36 -26.94
CA GLN A 173 -16.27 -17.74 -26.45
C GLN A 173 -16.20 -18.70 -27.64
N GLY A 174 -15.07 -19.42 -27.77
CA GLY A 174 -14.79 -20.31 -28.91
C GLY A 174 -13.92 -19.70 -30.01
N SER A 175 -13.73 -18.38 -30.05
CA SER A 175 -12.85 -17.74 -31.03
C SER A 175 -11.36 -17.94 -30.74
N ARG A 176 -10.52 -17.80 -31.77
CA ARG A 176 -9.07 -17.99 -31.66
C ARG A 176 -8.47 -16.99 -30.67
N ALA A 177 -7.65 -17.49 -29.75
CA ALA A 177 -6.88 -16.63 -28.85
C ALA A 177 -5.67 -16.05 -29.60
N HIS A 178 -5.48 -14.74 -29.53
CA HIS A 178 -4.33 -14.04 -30.08
C HIS A 178 -3.33 -13.76 -28.97
N ALA A 179 -2.06 -14.12 -29.17
CA ALA A 179 -1.00 -13.76 -28.25
C ALA A 179 -0.40 -12.41 -28.65
N ILE A 180 -0.40 -11.44 -27.74
CA ILE A 180 0.29 -10.16 -27.91
C ILE A 180 1.74 -10.40 -27.47
N ARG A 181 2.68 -10.33 -28.42
CA ARG A 181 4.11 -10.55 -28.18
C ARG A 181 4.89 -9.25 -28.23
N THR A 182 4.49 -8.33 -29.10
CA THR A 182 5.14 -7.05 -29.37
C THR A 182 4.11 -5.96 -29.61
N GLU A 183 4.51 -4.69 -29.49
CA GLU A 183 3.63 -3.55 -29.79
C GLU A 183 3.10 -3.58 -31.23
N SER A 184 3.88 -4.14 -32.15
CA SER A 184 3.50 -4.36 -33.56
C SER A 184 2.34 -5.35 -33.74
N ASP A 185 2.01 -6.14 -32.71
CA ASP A 185 0.86 -7.05 -32.75
C ASP A 185 -0.45 -6.31 -32.42
N LEU A 186 -0.40 -5.18 -31.71
CA LEU A 186 -1.58 -4.40 -31.37
C LEU A 186 -2.36 -3.97 -32.62
N PRO A 187 -1.77 -3.33 -33.64
CA PRO A 187 -2.52 -2.96 -34.84
C PRO A 187 -2.96 -4.17 -35.67
N LYS A 188 -2.35 -5.35 -35.52
CA LYS A 188 -2.74 -6.57 -36.28
C LYS A 188 -3.87 -7.33 -35.61
N ILE A 189 -3.89 -7.30 -34.28
CA ILE A 189 -4.89 -7.98 -33.46
C ILE A 189 -6.12 -7.09 -33.34
N PHE A 190 -5.95 -5.79 -33.06
CA PHE A 190 -7.05 -4.85 -32.84
C PHE A 190 -7.53 -4.14 -34.12
N ARG A 191 -6.90 -4.33 -35.29
CA ARG A 191 -7.55 -3.96 -36.56
C ARG A 191 -8.72 -4.90 -36.80
N ASN A 192 -9.93 -4.42 -36.60
CA ASN A 192 -11.02 -4.85 -37.47
C ASN A 192 -11.10 -3.90 -38.65
N ASP A 193 -11.08 -4.54 -39.81
CA ASP A 193 -11.67 -4.12 -41.08
C ASP A 193 -12.79 -3.09 -40.90
N HIS A 194 -12.44 -1.81 -41.10
CA HIS A 194 -13.41 -0.82 -41.50
C HIS A 194 -13.52 -0.90 -43.03
N VAL A 195 -14.40 -1.78 -43.49
CA VAL A 195 -15.23 -1.54 -44.67
C VAL A 195 -16.68 -1.65 -44.21
#